data_AF-A0A3B9MM21-F1
#
_entry.id   AF-A0A3B9MM21-F1
#
_cell.length_a   1.000
_cell.length_b   1.000
_cell.length_c   1.000
_cell.angle_alpha   90.00
_cell.angle_beta   90.00
_cell.angle_gamma   90.00
#
_symmetry.space_group_name_H-M   'P 1'
#
loop_
_entity.id
_entity.type
_entity.pdbx_description
1 polymer ?
#
loop_
_entity_poly.entity_id
_entity_poly.type
_entity_poly.pdbx_seq_one_letter_code
_entity_poly.pdbx_strand_id
1 'polypeptide(L)' 'MNKEKSTKGPPPLDNVISDETGQFDLRFVLWRHFCAQNNIPVETLPSQLNGDQKQKWEALKASRLRGPTQK' A
#
# COMPACT_ATOMS: atom_id res chain seq x y z
N MET A 1 -33.37 -24.29 -11.45
CA MET A 1 -33.49 -22.90 -10.96
C MET A 1 -33.36 -22.93 -9.45
N ASN A 2 -32.54 -22.17 -8.71
CA ASN A 2 -32.02 -20.82 -8.93
C ASN A 2 -30.61 -20.63 -8.34
N LYS A 3 -29.96 -19.59 -8.82
CA LYS A 3 -28.54 -19.24 -8.70
C LYS A 3 -28.44 -18.03 -7.78
N GLU A 4 -27.97 -18.18 -6.55
CA GLU A 4 -27.70 -17.04 -5.66
C GLU A 4 -26.20 -16.83 -5.49
N LYS A 5 -25.70 -15.84 -6.24
CA LYS A 5 -24.33 -15.32 -6.12
C LYS A 5 -24.24 -14.47 -4.86
N SER A 6 -23.61 -14.99 -3.81
CA SER A 6 -23.20 -14.19 -2.66
C SER A 6 -21.90 -13.45 -2.99
N THR A 7 -21.98 -12.16 -3.29
CA THR A 7 -20.84 -11.26 -3.39
C THR A 7 -20.25 -11.02 -2.01
N LYS A 8 -19.27 -11.84 -1.62
CA LYS A 8 -18.46 -11.60 -0.41
C LYS A 8 -17.44 -10.51 -0.72
N GLY A 9 -17.71 -9.28 -0.26
CA GLY A 9 -16.68 -8.24 -0.15
C GLY A 9 -15.55 -8.69 0.79
N PRO A 10 -14.34 -8.14 0.66
CA PRO A 10 -13.23 -8.51 1.54
C PRO A 10 -13.58 -8.19 3.00
N PRO A 11 -13.11 -9.02 3.96
CA PRO A 11 -13.37 -8.77 5.38
C PRO A 11 -12.82 -7.40 5.81
N PRO A 12 -13.46 -6.72 6.78
CA PRO A 12 -12.98 -5.45 7.29
C PRO A 12 -11.59 -5.66 7.89
N LEU A 13 -10.62 -4.86 7.43
CA LEU A 13 -9.27 -4.86 7.96
C LEU A 13 -9.33 -4.27 9.37
N ASP A 14 -9.09 -5.09 10.39
CA ASP A 14 -8.88 -4.63 11.76
C ASP A 14 -7.62 -3.76 11.81
N ASN A 15 -7.80 -2.44 11.71
CA ASN A 15 -6.74 -1.44 11.86
C ASN A 15 -6.47 -1.18 13.35
N VAL A 16 -6.19 -2.23 14.12
CA VAL A 16 -5.82 -2.09 15.54
C VAL A 16 -4.37 -1.62 15.60
N ILE A 17 -4.19 -0.30 15.74
CA ILE A 17 -2.90 0.33 16.01
C ILE A 17 -2.74 0.40 17.53
N SER A 18 -1.85 -0.42 18.11
CA SER A 18 -1.57 -0.42 19.56
C SER A 18 -0.84 0.86 20.01
N ASP A 19 -1.25 1.35 21.18
CA ASP A 19 -0.97 2.68 21.79
C ASP A 19 0.45 2.86 22.39
N GLU A 20 1.39 1.95 22.16
CA GLU A 20 2.77 2.06 22.68
C GLU A 20 3.74 2.44 21.55
N THR A 21 3.60 3.65 20.99
CA THR A 21 4.44 4.16 19.87
C THR A 21 4.74 3.09 18.81
N GLY A 22 3.67 2.49 18.27
CA GLY A 22 3.73 1.31 17.42
C GLY A 22 4.54 1.53 16.14
N GLN A 23 5.68 0.86 16.06
CA GLN A 23 6.42 0.45 14.86
C GLN A 23 5.91 1.07 13.55
N PHE A 24 6.51 2.19 13.13
CA PHE A 24 6.20 2.81 11.83
C PHE A 24 6.33 1.75 10.73
N ASP A 25 5.22 1.38 10.10
CA ASP A 25 5.26 0.45 8.97
C ASP A 25 6.14 1.09 7.89
N LEU A 26 7.27 0.44 7.59
CA LEU A 26 8.24 0.94 6.61
C LEU A 26 7.56 1.22 5.27
N ARG A 27 6.50 0.48 4.92
CA ARG A 27 5.71 0.74 3.72
C ARG A 27 4.97 2.07 3.80
N PHE A 28 4.45 2.43 4.96
CA PHE A 28 3.75 3.70 5.17
C PHE A 28 4.72 4.89 5.14
N VAL A 29 5.92 4.74 5.70
CA VAL A 29 6.97 5.76 5.61
C VAL A 29 7.43 5.95 4.15
N LEU A 30 7.65 4.85 3.43
CA LEU A 30 8.00 4.89 2.01
C LEU A 30 6.88 5.51 1.17
N TRP A 31 5.61 5.21 1.49
CA TRP A 31 4.46 5.79 0.82
C TRP A 31 4.41 7.31 1.03
N ARG A 32 4.49 7.77 2.28
CA ARG A 32 4.58 9.19 2.63
C ARG A 32 5.72 9.90 1.89
N HIS A 33 6.89 9.28 1.83
CA HIS A 33 8.05 9.84 1.14
C HIS A 33 7.81 9.94 -0.37
N PHE A 34 7.29 8.89 -1.00
CA PHE A 34 6.93 8.87 -2.41
C PHE A 34 5.90 9.94 -2.75
N CYS A 35 4.87 10.08 -1.91
CA CYS A 35 3.84 11.09 -2.04
C CYS A 35 4.42 12.51 -2.01
N ALA A 36 5.29 12.80 -1.03
CA ALA A 36 5.95 14.10 -0.92
C ALA A 36 6.84 14.41 -2.15
N GLN A 37 7.58 13.43 -2.67
CA GLN A 37 8.47 13.63 -3.81
C GLN A 37 7.73 13.84 -5.14
N ASN A 38 6.53 13.27 -5.29
CA ASN A 38 5.77 13.29 -6.54
C ASN A 38 4.57 14.26 -6.50
N ASN A 39 4.44 15.08 -5.45
CA ASN A 39 3.29 15.97 -5.21
C ASN A 39 1.95 15.20 -5.23
N ILE A 40 1.93 14.03 -4.61
CA ILE A 40 0.73 13.19 -4.51
C ILE A 40 0.18 13.35 -3.08
N PRO A 41 -1.12 13.60 -2.91
CA PRO A 41 -1.75 13.59 -1.59
C PRO A 41 -1.53 12.24 -0.90
N VAL A 42 -1.13 12.21 0.37
CA VAL A 42 -0.89 10.94 1.10
C VAL A 42 -2.14 10.06 1.18
N GLU A 43 -3.31 10.68 1.14
CA GLU A 43 -4.64 10.04 1.12
C GLU A 43 -4.94 9.33 -0.21
N THR A 44 -4.12 9.60 -1.24
CA THR A 44 -4.19 8.87 -2.51
C THR A 44 -3.87 7.41 -2.26
N LEU A 45 -4.59 6.51 -2.92
CA LEU A 45 -4.30 5.09 -2.88
C LEU A 45 -3.34 4.70 -4.00
N PRO A 46 -2.49 3.68 -3.81
CA PRO A 46 -1.64 3.14 -4.88
C PRO A 46 -2.41 2.73 -6.15
N SER A 47 -3.69 2.39 -6.01
CA SER A 47 -4.60 2.07 -7.13
C SER A 47 -5.04 3.29 -7.94
N GLN A 48 -4.97 4.49 -7.36
CA GLN A 48 -5.32 5.75 -8.00
C GLN A 48 -4.13 6.40 -8.73
N LEU A 49 -2.93 5.81 -8.61
CA LEU A 49 -1.74 6.29 -9.30
C LEU A 49 -1.85 6.10 -10.81
N ASN A 50 -1.33 7.09 -11.53
CA ASN A 50 -1.16 7.06 -12.98
C ASN A 50 -0.12 5.97 -13.34
N GLY A 51 -0.10 5.52 -14.60
CA GLY A 51 0.85 4.48 -15.07
C GLY A 51 2.31 4.76 -14.71
N ASP A 52 2.79 5.97 -14.98
CA ASP A 52 4.14 6.43 -14.60
C ASP A 52 4.38 6.44 -13.09
N GLN A 53 3.43 6.96 -12.30
CA GLN A 53 3.55 7.04 -10.85
C GLN A 53 3.57 5.64 -10.23
N LYS A 54 2.74 4.73 -10.74
CA LYS A 54 2.71 3.34 -10.31
C LYS A 54 4.05 2.66 -10.57
N GLN A 55 4.65 2.87 -11.76
CA GLN A 55 5.96 2.30 -12.06
C GLN A 55 7.05 2.84 -11.13
N LYS A 56 7.05 4.15 -10.82
CA LYS A 56 7.98 4.76 -9.86
C LYS A 56 7.77 4.22 -8.44
N TRP A 57 6.52 4.02 -8.02
CA TRP A 57 6.20 3.43 -6.73
C TRP A 57 6.67 1.98 -6.63
N GLU A 58 6.43 1.16 -7.66
CA GLU A 58 6.95 -0.20 -7.73
C GLU A 58 8.49 -0.23 -7.69
N ALA A 59 9.17 0.66 -8.41
CA ALA A 59 10.62 0.76 -8.40
C ALA A 59 11.17 1.19 -7.02
N LEU A 60 10.52 2.15 -6.35
CA LEU A 60 10.91 2.60 -5.01
C LEU A 60 10.74 1.50 -3.97
N LYS A 61 9.62 0.77 -4.01
CA LYS A 61 9.42 -0.43 -3.21
C LYS A 61 10.50 -1.48 -3.50
N ALA A 62 10.77 -1.78 -4.77
CA ALA A 62 11.80 -2.75 -5.15
C ALA A 62 13.21 -2.33 -4.70
N SER A 63 13.51 -1.03 -4.66
CA SER A 63 14.81 -0.52 -4.19
C SER A 63 14.95 -0.55 -2.67
N ARG A 64 13.87 -0.31 -1.92
CA ARG A 64 13.91 -0.11 -0.46
C ARG A 64 13.42 -1.31 0.37
N LEU A 65 12.52 -2.13 -0.19
CA LEU A 65 11.93 -3.31 0.46
C LEU A 65 12.52 -4.63 -0.04
N ARG A 66 13.45 -4.62 -1.01
CA ARG A 66 14.28 -5.82 -1.29
C ARG A 66 15.22 -6.07 -0.10
N GLY A 67 14.70 -6.75 0.92
CA GLY A 67 15.48 -7.67 1.73
C GLY A 67 15.85 -8.92 0.89
N PRO A 68 16.90 -9.67 1.27
CA PRO A 68 17.46 -10.74 0.46
C PRO A 68 16.53 -11.95 0.41
N THR A 69 15.59 -11.94 -0.53
CA THR A 69 14.82 -13.11 -0.92
C THR A 69 14.65 -13.04 -2.43
N GLN A 70 15.09 -13.97 -3.25
CA GLN A 70 15.93 -15.16 -3.16
C GLN A 70 16.28 -15.47 -4.63
N LYS A 71 17.40 -16.17 -4.86
CA LYS A 71 17.95 -16.57 -6.17
C LYS A 71 16.95 -17.04 -7.21
#